data_AF-A0A251SVP0-F1
#
_entry.id   AF-A0A251SVP0-F1
#
_cell.length_a   1.000
_cell.length_b   1.000
_cell.length_c   1.000
_cell.angle_alpha   90.00
_cell.angle_beta   90.00
_cell.angle_gamma   90.00
#
_symmetry.space_group_name_H-M   'P 1'
#
loop_
_entity.id
_entity.type
_entity.pdbx_description
1 polymer ?
#
loop_
_entity_poly.entity_id
_entity_poly.type
_entity_poly.pdbx_seq_one_letter_code
_entity_poly.pdbx_strand_id
1 'polypeptide(L)'
;MGTSFLIILTIFFFQRFGTSRNTMLSTSSNITCIERERQSLLVFKQSLTDRHNLLSTWRGVECCEWQGVGCDSRKGHVVKLDLRAPTSLNTERYDDKLLKGNKM
;
A
#
# COMPACT_ATOMS: atom_id res chain seq x y z
N MET A 1 11.66 -35.50 28.91
CA MET A 1 10.75 -35.10 27.81
C MET A 1 10.46 -33.60 27.75
N GLY A 2 10.67 -32.81 28.81
CA GLY A 2 10.33 -31.37 28.82
C GLY A 2 11.32 -30.42 28.12
N THR A 3 12.60 -30.78 27.97
CA THR A 3 13.61 -29.89 27.37
C THR A 3 13.55 -29.87 25.84
N SER A 4 13.22 -31.00 25.20
CA SER A 4 13.04 -31.06 23.74
C SER A 4 11.89 -30.20 23.24
N PHE A 5 10.79 -30.11 24.00
CA PHE A 5 9.66 -29.25 23.63
C PHE A 5 10.03 -27.76 23.61
N LEU A 6 10.86 -27.32 24.56
CA LEU A 6 11.32 -25.92 24.63
C LEU A 6 12.22 -25.56 23.45
N ILE A 7 13.11 -26.46 23.04
CA ILE A 7 13.99 -26.25 21.88
C ILE A 7 13.16 -26.12 20.59
N ILE A 8 12.15 -26.97 20.40
CA ILE A 8 11.25 -26.90 19.24
C ILE A 8 10.55 -25.54 19.16
N LEU A 9 10.02 -25.04 20.29
CA LEU A 9 9.37 -23.73 20.34
C LEU A 9 10.33 -22.60 19.95
N THR A 10 11.58 -22.62 20.44
CA THR A 10 12.57 -21.61 20.06
C THR A 10 12.91 -21.63 18.56
N ILE A 11 13.05 -22.82 17.97
CA ILE A 11 13.37 -22.96 16.54
C ILE A 11 12.22 -22.43 15.66
N PHE A 12 10.96 -22.68 16.01
CA PHE A 12 9.81 -22.13 15.29
C PHE A 12 9.76 -20.59 15.33
N PHE A 13 10.17 -19.97 16.44
CA PHE A 13 10.31 -18.52 16.54
C PHE A 13 11.44 -17.97 15.65
N PHE A 14 12.60 -18.64 15.60
CA PHE A 14 13.72 -18.25 14.74
C PHE A 14 13.44 -18.51 13.25
N GLN A 15 12.71 -19.57 12.91
CA GLN A 15 12.31 -19.87 11.53
C GLN A 15 11.27 -18.89 10.98
N ARG A 16 10.55 -18.17 11.83
CA ARG A 16 9.71 -17.01 11.45
C ARG A 16 10.53 -15.74 11.16
N PHE A 17 11.81 -15.69 11.59
CA PHE A 17 12.78 -14.64 11.29
C PHE A 17 13.83 -15.07 10.25
N GLY A 18 13.51 -16.07 9.43
CA GLY A 18 14.35 -16.50 8.31
C GLY A 18 14.42 -15.45 7.20
N THR A 19 15.63 -15.02 6.86
CA THR A 19 15.96 -14.01 5.85
C THR A 19 15.30 -14.28 4.50
N SER A 20 14.58 -13.29 3.93
CA SER A 20 14.15 -13.33 2.52
C SER A 20 15.34 -13.53 1.59
N ARG A 21 15.36 -14.63 0.85
CA ARG A 21 16.19 -14.77 -0.37
C ARG A 21 15.58 -13.88 -1.45
N ASN A 22 16.18 -12.70 -1.66
CA ASN A 22 15.90 -11.87 -2.83
C ASN A 22 16.88 -12.27 -3.95
N THR A 23 16.53 -13.27 -4.76
CA THR A 23 17.20 -13.46 -6.05
C THR A 23 16.67 -12.40 -7.01
N MET A 24 17.44 -11.32 -7.16
CA MET A 24 17.18 -10.24 -8.12
C MET A 24 17.50 -10.76 -9.53
N LEU A 25 16.49 -11.22 -10.27
CA LEU A 25 16.60 -11.47 -11.70
C LEU A 25 16.14 -10.21 -12.43
N SER A 26 17.11 -9.39 -12.88
CA SER A 26 16.82 -8.17 -13.63
C SER A 26 16.79 -8.48 -15.11
N THR A 27 15.59 -8.61 -15.68
CA THR A 27 15.38 -8.61 -17.13
C THR A 27 14.34 -7.54 -17.48
N SER A 28 14.79 -6.53 -18.23
CA SER A 28 14.10 -5.32 -18.69
C SER A 28 13.70 -4.30 -17.61
N SER A 29 14.13 -3.07 -17.83
CA SER A 29 14.02 -1.90 -16.94
C SER A 29 12.61 -1.31 -16.91
N ASN A 30 11.62 -2.09 -16.46
CA ASN A 30 10.44 -1.51 -15.84
C ASN A 30 10.83 -1.17 -14.40
N ILE A 31 10.72 0.10 -13.99
CA ILE A 31 11.01 0.51 -12.62
C ILE A 31 9.90 -0.06 -11.75
N THR A 32 10.12 -1.26 -11.24
CA THR A 32 9.17 -1.96 -10.39
C THR A 32 9.31 -1.48 -8.96
N CYS A 33 8.19 -1.42 -8.26
CA CYS A 33 8.15 -1.01 -6.86
C CYS A 33 8.87 -2.00 -5.95
N ILE A 34 9.55 -1.50 -4.93
CA ILE A 34 10.17 -2.35 -3.90
C ILE A 34 9.08 -3.05 -3.10
N GLU A 35 9.10 -4.39 -3.10
CA GLU A 35 8.05 -5.22 -2.50
C GLU A 35 7.75 -4.85 -1.03
N ARG A 36 8.78 -4.53 -0.23
CA ARG A 36 8.60 -4.11 1.17
C ARG A 36 7.79 -2.80 1.26
N GLU A 37 8.09 -1.84 0.39
CA GLU A 37 7.40 -0.55 0.38
C GLU A 37 5.96 -0.74 -0.10
N ARG A 38 5.75 -1.54 -1.15
CA ARG A 38 4.43 -1.94 -1.61
C ARG A 38 3.57 -2.55 -0.51
N GLN A 39 4.11 -3.49 0.26
CA GLN A 39 3.41 -4.12 1.39
C GLN A 39 3.10 -3.09 2.48
N SER A 40 4.03 -2.19 2.79
CA SER A 40 3.80 -1.12 3.77
C SER A 40 2.66 -0.19 3.34
N LEU A 41 2.57 0.14 2.05
CA LEU A 41 1.48 0.95 1.49
C LEU A 41 0.13 0.21 1.54
N LEU A 42 0.10 -1.11 1.35
CA LEU A 42 -1.14 -1.88 1.48
C LEU A 42 -1.62 -1.97 2.93
N VAL A 43 -0.71 -2.12 3.89
CA VAL A 43 -1.05 -2.03 5.32
C VAL A 43 -1.55 -0.63 5.65
N PHE A 44 -0.90 0.41 5.14
CA PHE A 44 -1.33 1.80 5.30
C PHE A 44 -2.70 2.05 4.68
N LYS A 45 -3.01 1.47 3.52
CA LYS A 45 -4.35 1.54 2.92
C LYS A 45 -5.42 0.97 3.85
N GLN A 46 -5.14 -0.14 4.52
CA GLN A 46 -6.09 -0.78 5.45
C GLN A 46 -6.35 0.05 6.71
N SER A 47 -5.42 0.94 7.11
CA SER A 47 -5.64 1.83 8.24
C SER A 47 -6.46 3.08 7.91
N LEU A 48 -6.78 3.29 6.62
CA LEU A 48 -7.54 4.44 6.15
C LEU A 48 -8.96 4.05 5.72
N THR A 49 -9.91 4.94 5.99
CA THR A 49 -11.25 4.86 5.38
C THR A 49 -11.25 5.60 4.04
N ASP A 50 -11.26 4.88 2.93
CA ASP A 50 -11.25 5.45 1.59
C ASP A 50 -12.65 5.90 1.13
N ARG A 51 -13.12 7.04 1.65
CA ARG A 51 -14.46 7.57 1.35
C ARG A 51 -14.64 8.02 -0.11
N HIS A 52 -13.55 8.26 -0.80
CA HIS A 52 -13.53 8.92 -2.11
C HIS A 52 -12.90 8.04 -3.19
N ASN A 53 -12.67 6.76 -2.89
CA ASN A 53 -12.01 5.79 -3.79
C ASN A 53 -10.64 6.28 -4.30
N LEU A 54 -9.94 7.11 -3.52
CA LEU A 54 -8.64 7.67 -3.88
C LEU A 54 -7.55 6.60 -3.93
N LEU A 55 -7.74 5.50 -3.18
CA LEU A 55 -6.81 4.39 -3.06
C LEU A 55 -7.24 3.20 -3.92
N SER A 56 -8.17 3.39 -4.85
CA SER A 56 -8.71 2.34 -5.73
C SER A 56 -7.64 1.71 -6.63
N THR A 57 -6.65 2.51 -7.06
CA THR A 57 -5.51 2.07 -7.89
C THR A 57 -4.45 1.31 -7.10
N TRP A 58 -4.50 1.34 -5.76
CA TRP A 58 -3.50 0.70 -4.91
C TRP A 58 -3.72 -0.82 -4.86
N ARG A 59 -3.34 -1.48 -5.95
CA ARG A 59 -3.45 -2.93 -6.19
C ARG A 59 -2.41 -3.38 -7.21
N GLY A 60 -2.03 -4.65 -7.17
CA GLY A 60 -1.00 -5.20 -8.05
C GLY A 60 0.43 -4.99 -7.54
N VAL A 61 1.40 -5.10 -8.45
CA VAL A 61 2.84 -5.10 -8.16
C VAL A 61 3.53 -3.76 -8.46
N GLU A 62 3.03 -3.00 -9.44
CA GLU A 62 3.62 -1.73 -9.88
C GLU A 62 3.14 -0.55 -9.02
N CYS A 63 3.61 -0.45 -7.77
CA CYS A 63 3.12 0.59 -6.86
C CYS A 63 3.46 2.03 -7.31
N CYS A 64 4.48 2.20 -8.16
CA CYS A 64 4.83 3.51 -8.73
C CYS A 64 3.81 4.01 -9.76
N GLU A 65 2.92 3.13 -10.23
CA GLU A 65 1.79 3.49 -11.09
C GLU A 65 0.51 3.76 -10.28
N TRP A 66 0.54 3.55 -8.96
CA TRP A 66 -0.61 3.85 -8.11
C TRP A 66 -0.84 5.36 -8.03
N GLN A 67 -2.10 5.75 -8.07
CA GLN A 67 -2.50 7.14 -7.98
C GLN A 67 -2.00 7.74 -6.66
N GLY A 68 -1.34 8.89 -6.77
CA GLY A 68 -0.79 9.61 -5.62
C GLY A 68 0.53 9.06 -5.09
N VAL A 69 1.07 7.97 -5.63
CA VAL A 69 2.39 7.43 -5.27
C VAL A 69 3.43 8.02 -6.22
N GLY A 70 4.51 8.58 -5.67
CA GLY A 70 5.66 9.04 -6.44
C GLY A 70 6.91 8.27 -6.06
N CYS A 71 7.62 7.75 -7.06
CA CYS A 71 8.84 6.97 -6.88
C CYS A 71 10.11 7.69 -7.36
N ASP A 72 11.24 7.36 -6.77
CA ASP A 72 12.56 7.67 -7.30
C ASP A 72 12.79 6.91 -8.62
N SER A 73 13.14 7.63 -9.68
CA SER A 73 13.26 7.09 -11.03
C SER A 73 14.47 6.17 -11.25
N ARG A 74 15.40 6.09 -10.30
CA ARG A 74 16.60 5.24 -10.42
C ARG A 74 16.48 3.94 -9.65
N LYS A 75 15.81 3.97 -8.49
CA LYS A 75 15.76 2.86 -7.54
C LYS A 75 14.35 2.33 -7.28
N GLY A 76 13.31 3.01 -7.73
CA GLY A 76 11.91 2.62 -7.49
C GLY A 76 11.44 2.80 -6.05
N HIS A 77 12.16 3.60 -5.25
CA HIS A 77 11.76 3.93 -3.88
C HIS A 77 10.55 4.85 -3.87
N VAL A 78 9.55 4.58 -3.05
CA VAL A 78 8.45 5.51 -2.81
C VAL A 78 8.95 6.70 -2.01
N VAL A 79 8.92 7.88 -2.62
CA VAL A 79 9.40 9.14 -2.03
C VAL A 79 8.28 10.17 -1.81
N LYS A 80 7.09 9.92 -2.35
CA LYS A 80 5.94 10.82 -2.22
C LYS A 80 4.62 10.05 -2.10
N LEU A 81 3.74 10.57 -1.26
CA LEU A 81 2.35 10.16 -1.14
C LEU A 81 1.43 11.38 -1.19
N ASP A 82 0.50 11.43 -2.14
CA ASP A 82 -0.49 12.49 -2.30
C ASP A 82 -1.90 11.92 -2.15
N LEU A 83 -2.51 12.19 -0.99
CA LEU A 83 -3.84 11.69 -0.61
C LEU A 83 -4.92 12.77 -0.69
N ARG A 84 -4.61 13.91 -1.32
CA ARG A 84 -5.56 15.02 -1.40
C ARG A 84 -6.72 14.64 -2.31
N ALA A 85 -7.94 14.79 -1.79
CA ALA A 85 -9.13 14.64 -2.62
C ALA A 85 -9.11 15.71 -3.72
N PRO A 86 -9.39 15.35 -4.99
CA PRO A 86 -9.55 16.34 -6.06
C PRO A 86 -10.67 17.30 -5.70
N THR A 87 -10.46 18.57 -6.01
CA THR A 87 -11.36 19.67 -5.65
C THR A 87 -12.79 19.47 -6.16
N SER A 88 -12.98 18.73 -7.25
CA SER A 88 -14.28 18.40 -7.85
C SER A 88 -15.15 17.47 -7.01
N LEU A 89 -14.59 16.59 -6.17
CA LEU A 89 -15.38 15.72 -5.29
C LEU A 89 -16.03 16.49 -4.12
N ASN A 90 -15.53 17.69 -3.84
CA ASN A 90 -16.14 18.59 -2.87
C ASN A 90 -17.44 19.20 -3.43
N THR A 91 -17.44 19.46 -4.74
CA THR A 91 -18.60 20.01 -5.47
C THR A 91 -19.73 18.98 -5.57
N GLU A 92 -19.45 17.71 -5.88
CA GLU A 92 -20.51 16.67 -5.90
C GLU A 92 -21.20 16.51 -4.53
N ARG A 93 -20.44 16.61 -3.44
CA ARG A 93 -21.00 16.61 -2.07
C ARG A 93 -21.84 17.88 -1.81
N TYR A 94 -21.50 18.99 -2.43
CA TYR A 94 -22.26 20.24 -2.35
C TYR A 94 -23.57 20.12 -3.13
N ASP A 95 -23.53 19.51 -4.32
CA ASP A 95 -24.67 19.29 -5.19
C ASP A 95 -25.66 18.27 -4.62
N ASP A 96 -25.23 17.14 -4.04
CA ASP A 96 -26.15 16.20 -3.34
C ASP A 96 -26.86 16.86 -2.15
N LYS A 97 -26.17 17.76 -1.42
CA LYS A 97 -26.79 18.53 -0.32
C LYS A 97 -27.80 19.55 -0.82
N LEU A 98 -27.50 20.27 -1.91
CA LEU A 98 -28.43 21.20 -2.55
C LEU A 98 -29.65 20.44 -3.10
N LEU A 99 -29.45 19.29 -3.74
CA LEU A 99 -30.55 18.49 -4.30
C LEU A 99 -31.47 17.90 -3.23
N LYS A 100 -30.95 17.56 -2.03
CA LYS A 100 -31.77 17.10 -0.89
C LYS A 100 -32.38 18.22 -0.06
N GLY A 101 -31.79 19.42 -0.06
CA GLY A 101 -32.26 20.57 0.73
C GLY A 101 -33.49 21.27 0.17
N ASN A 102 -33.89 20.97 -1.07
CA ASN A 102 -34.97 21.68 -1.77
C ASN A 102 -36.33 21.00 -1.67
N LYS A 103 -36.52 20.06 -0.74
CA LYS A 103 -37.82 19.41 -0.51
C LYS A 103 -38.50 20.04 0.72
N MET A 104 -39.13 21.19 0.50
CA MET A 104 -40.29 21.64 1.27
C MET A 104 -41.56 21.28 0.52
#